data_AF-A0A430JE17-F1
#
_entry.id   AF-A0A430JE17-F1
#
_cell.length_a   1.000
_cell.length_b   1.000
_cell.length_c   1.000
_cell.angle_alpha   90.00
_cell.angle_beta   90.00
_cell.angle_gamma   90.00
#
_symmetry.space_group_name_H-M   'P 1'
#
loop_
_entity.id
_entity.type
_entity.pdbx_description
1 polymer ?
#
loop_
_entity_poly.entity_id
_entity_poly.type
_entity_poly.pdbx_seq_one_letter_code
_entity_poly.pdbx_strand_id
1 'polypeptide(L)'
;MWRIWKAAAAGGMVFVLLTVTACGKDGASPSSTPSPTTKPKAQSTTNGNSARSLSRKGGGIIAQGTNEDAVIPIKVIGSTNYIPVSQLIQTLNYQSNWEDGHTKLQIGDNDANFELIMNTNKAVKDGAEIQLGHAVVQEGDNAYLPVSAVGDLFQDDMSFEVRNQELRIHPSTISTPPNEDAPDPAGTSPDLDFNDDPADPFRGDENAEALGPQLDKALPAWTTWGNEQDIPVLKNVNINAMIQKGKQYLGVKYLFGTGPYPKTGRFDCSTFTQYVYGKYGVSLPRVARQQGTRGNLVSRKSLRKGDLMFFYVPGRFKSNRTVGHVGIYIGNMRMLHASPEPKNGVQITDINKAYWKKTFLKAKRIVY
;
A
#
# COMPACT_ATOMS: atom_id res chain seq x y z
N MET A 1 -35.52 47.60 14.77
CA MET A 1 -35.83 47.11 16.13
C MET A 1 -37.23 46.52 16.13
N TRP A 2 -37.38 45.19 16.19
CA TRP A 2 -38.55 44.58 16.84
C TRP A 2 -38.33 43.08 17.07
N ARG A 3 -38.49 42.66 18.33
CA ARG A 3 -38.83 41.29 18.77
C ARG A 3 -40.36 41.16 18.52
N ILE A 4 -41.02 40.02 18.39
CA ILE A 4 -41.20 38.81 19.23
C ILE A 4 -41.88 37.79 18.25
N TRP A 5 -41.85 36.46 18.37
CA TRP A 5 -42.81 35.63 19.13
C TRP A 5 -42.38 34.16 19.12
N LYS A 6 -42.46 33.53 20.29
CA LYS A 6 -42.52 32.08 20.49
C LYS A 6 -43.99 31.66 20.43
N ALA A 7 -44.26 30.48 19.86
CA ALA A 7 -45.40 29.66 20.23
C ALA A 7 -45.02 28.18 20.07
N ALA A 8 -45.25 27.41 21.14
CA ALA A 8 -45.26 25.96 21.15
C ALA A 8 -46.73 25.51 21.23
N ALA A 9 -47.08 24.44 20.53
CA ALA A 9 -48.30 23.69 20.79
C ALA A 9 -48.03 22.20 20.56
N ALA A 10 -48.43 21.41 21.55
CA ALA A 10 -48.30 19.96 21.65
C ALA A 10 -49.62 19.27 21.29
N GLY A 11 -49.52 17.98 20.97
CA GLY A 11 -50.63 17.02 20.84
C GLY A 11 -50.77 16.47 19.41
N GLY A 12 -50.94 15.18 19.15
CA GLY A 12 -51.02 14.00 20.00
C GLY A 12 -51.03 12.74 19.12
N MET A 13 -50.42 11.70 19.67
CA MET A 13 -50.51 10.24 19.45
C MET A 13 -51.54 9.67 18.44
N VAL A 14 -51.06 8.82 17.51
CA VAL A 14 -51.74 7.56 17.12
C VAL A 14 -50.69 6.46 16.95
N PHE A 15 -50.81 5.42 17.78
CA PHE A 15 -50.15 4.13 17.67
C PHE A 15 -50.94 3.25 16.70
N VAL A 16 -50.28 2.55 15.78
CA VAL A 16 -50.78 1.28 15.23
C VAL A 16 -49.64 0.26 15.26
N LEU A 17 -49.73 -0.63 16.25
CA LEU A 17 -49.09 -1.94 16.27
C LEU A 17 -49.90 -2.85 15.33
N LEU A 18 -49.22 -3.58 14.44
CA LEU A 18 -49.74 -4.85 13.93
C LEU A 18 -48.66 -5.92 14.12
N THR A 19 -48.92 -6.76 15.11
CA THR A 19 -48.29 -8.05 15.38
C THR A 19 -48.84 -9.10 14.43
N VAL A 20 -47.98 -9.95 13.88
CA VAL A 20 -48.36 -11.33 13.56
C VAL A 20 -47.35 -12.28 14.19
N THR A 21 -47.91 -13.24 14.90
CA THR A 21 -47.28 -14.20 15.80
C THR A 21 -47.23 -15.57 15.13
N ALA A 22 -46.12 -16.29 15.32
CA ALA A 22 -46.01 -17.76 15.46
C ALA A 22 -46.52 -18.66 14.31
N CYS A 23 -46.17 -19.95 14.14
CA CYS A 23 -45.29 -20.92 14.78
C CYS A 23 -45.10 -22.06 13.75
N GLY A 24 -44.05 -22.87 13.87
CA GLY A 24 -43.92 -24.11 13.09
C GLY A 24 -42.64 -24.88 13.41
N LYS A 25 -42.66 -25.62 14.52
CA LYS A 25 -41.75 -26.74 14.84
C LYS A 25 -42.36 -28.02 14.28
N ASP A 26 -41.51 -28.90 13.73
CA ASP A 26 -41.53 -30.37 13.70
C ASP A 26 -40.28 -30.75 12.87
N GLY A 27 -39.40 -31.71 13.17
CA GLY A 27 -39.41 -32.88 14.02
C GLY A 27 -38.68 -34.00 13.24
N ALA A 28 -37.74 -34.69 13.90
CA ALA A 28 -37.13 -35.98 13.54
C ALA A 28 -35.99 -36.04 12.49
N SER A 29 -34.80 -36.40 13.01
CA SER A 29 -33.82 -37.29 12.35
C SER A 29 -34.26 -38.75 12.57
N PRO A 30 -33.85 -39.71 11.72
CA PRO A 30 -32.71 -40.52 12.14
C PRO A 30 -31.74 -40.95 11.02
N SER A 31 -30.59 -41.38 11.52
CA SER A 31 -29.42 -42.00 10.91
C SER A 31 -29.66 -43.13 9.90
N SER A 32 -28.78 -43.25 8.91
CA SER A 32 -28.06 -44.51 8.63
C SER A 32 -26.80 -44.28 7.80
N THR A 33 -25.69 -44.87 8.25
CA THR A 33 -24.46 -45.12 7.48
C THR A 33 -24.42 -46.61 7.14
N PRO A 34 -23.83 -47.00 6.00
CA PRO A 34 -22.58 -47.77 6.11
C PRO A 34 -21.51 -47.42 5.05
N SER A 35 -20.25 -47.52 5.46
CA SER A 35 -18.98 -47.53 4.68
C SER A 35 -18.83 -48.77 3.76
N PRO A 36 -17.67 -49.08 3.13
CA PRO A 36 -16.55 -48.31 2.53
C PRO A 36 -16.24 -48.78 1.07
N THR A 37 -15.12 -48.30 0.48
CA THR A 37 -14.37 -48.70 -0.77
C THR A 37 -14.41 -47.61 -1.85
N THR A 38 -13.35 -47.21 -2.58
CA THR A 38 -11.98 -47.71 -2.84
C THR A 38 -11.20 -46.55 -3.47
N LYS A 39 -9.88 -46.43 -3.22
CA LYS A 39 -8.98 -45.58 -4.03
C LYS A 39 -8.84 -46.16 -5.44
N PRO A 40 -8.52 -45.33 -6.44
CA PRO A 40 -7.26 -45.53 -7.16
C PRO A 40 -6.36 -44.29 -7.15
N LYS A 41 -5.05 -44.55 -7.04
CA LYS A 41 -3.97 -43.62 -7.41
C LYS A 41 -4.07 -43.30 -8.90
N ALA A 42 -3.93 -42.03 -9.26
CA ALA A 42 -3.46 -41.60 -10.57
C ALA A 42 -2.44 -40.48 -10.39
N GLN A 43 -1.33 -40.60 -11.13
CA GLN A 43 -0.21 -39.68 -11.20
C GLN A 43 -0.65 -38.24 -11.48
N SER A 44 -0.07 -37.28 -10.77
CA SER A 44 -0.04 -35.88 -11.19
C SER A 44 1.39 -35.53 -11.56
N THR A 45 1.69 -35.68 -12.84
CA THR A 45 2.60 -34.77 -13.55
C THR A 45 1.72 -33.63 -14.04
N THR A 46 1.97 -32.40 -13.59
CA THR A 46 1.60 -31.19 -14.34
C THR A 46 2.30 -29.98 -13.72
N ASN A 47 3.26 -29.46 -14.47
CA ASN A 47 3.67 -28.05 -14.41
C ASN A 47 2.42 -27.17 -14.51
N GLY A 48 2.24 -26.28 -13.54
CA GLY A 48 1.12 -25.35 -13.51
C GLY A 48 1.50 -24.11 -12.73
N ASN A 49 2.20 -23.19 -13.39
CA ASN A 49 2.33 -21.80 -12.94
C ASN A 49 0.92 -21.19 -12.89
N SER A 50 0.36 -21.08 -11.69
CA SER A 50 -0.90 -20.38 -11.43
C SER A 50 -0.94 -19.93 -9.98
N ALA A 51 -0.33 -18.78 -9.69
CA ALA A 51 -0.64 -18.03 -8.48
C ALA A 51 -1.79 -17.07 -8.81
N ARG A 52 -3.01 -17.56 -8.59
CA ARG A 52 -4.27 -16.81 -8.68
C ARG A 52 -4.23 -15.62 -7.72
N SER A 53 -4.59 -14.45 -8.24
CA SER A 53 -4.82 -13.23 -7.47
C SER A 53 -5.93 -13.46 -6.44
N LEU A 54 -5.68 -13.07 -5.19
CA LEU A 54 -6.65 -13.07 -4.11
C LEU A 54 -7.46 -11.76 -4.16
N SER A 55 -8.70 -11.91 -4.64
CA SER A 55 -9.94 -11.20 -4.28
C SER A 55 -9.90 -9.67 -4.11
N ARG A 56 -10.47 -8.96 -5.09
CA ARG A 56 -11.55 -8.00 -4.81
C ARG A 56 -12.71 -8.22 -5.80
N LYS A 57 -13.91 -8.32 -5.23
CA LYS A 57 -15.19 -8.47 -5.90
C LYS A 57 -15.69 -7.07 -6.27
N GLY A 58 -15.82 -6.78 -7.55
CA GLY A 58 -16.39 -5.55 -8.09
C GLY A 58 -16.58 -5.71 -9.59
N GLY A 59 -17.84 -5.77 -10.03
CA GLY A 59 -18.22 -6.08 -11.41
C GLY A 59 -18.17 -4.85 -12.33
N GLY A 60 -17.73 -5.08 -13.57
CA GLY A 60 -17.84 -4.15 -14.71
C GLY A 60 -16.59 -4.01 -15.58
N ILE A 61 -16.28 -5.04 -16.41
CA ILE A 61 -15.88 -5.01 -17.86
C ILE A 61 -14.83 -3.94 -18.29
N ILE A 62 -13.61 -4.16 -18.86
CA ILE A 62 -12.83 -5.24 -19.59
C ILE A 62 -11.31 -4.94 -19.39
N ALA A 63 -10.29 -5.82 -19.39
CA ALA A 63 -10.15 -7.26 -19.54
C ALA A 63 -9.36 -7.80 -18.33
N GLN A 64 -9.92 -8.80 -17.67
CA GLN A 64 -9.23 -9.63 -16.70
C GLN A 64 -8.70 -10.87 -17.44
N GLY A 65 -7.39 -11.11 -17.40
CA GLY A 65 -6.85 -12.47 -17.56
C GLY A 65 -6.63 -13.02 -18.97
N THR A 66 -6.58 -12.19 -20.01
CA THR A 66 -6.01 -12.57 -21.32
C THR A 66 -4.65 -11.88 -21.50
N ASN A 67 -3.74 -12.46 -22.29
CA ASN A 67 -2.47 -11.81 -22.68
C ASN A 67 -2.70 -10.63 -23.65
N GLU A 68 -3.82 -9.92 -23.51
CA GLU A 68 -4.27 -8.90 -24.44
C GLU A 68 -4.10 -7.51 -23.82
N ASP A 69 -3.90 -6.53 -24.69
CA ASP A 69 -3.71 -5.15 -24.29
C ASP A 69 -5.01 -4.55 -23.74
N ALA A 70 -4.90 -3.81 -22.65
CA ALA A 70 -5.99 -2.98 -22.18
C ALA A 70 -6.02 -1.68 -22.98
N VAL A 71 -7.20 -1.25 -23.42
CA VAL A 71 -7.35 -0.08 -24.30
C VAL A 71 -8.07 1.04 -23.57
N ILE A 72 -7.48 2.24 -23.60
CA ILE A 72 -8.07 3.47 -23.06
C ILE A 72 -8.28 4.44 -24.23
N PRO A 73 -9.52 4.88 -24.51
CA PRO A 73 -9.81 5.83 -25.57
C PRO A 73 -9.20 7.20 -25.28
N ILE A 74 -8.66 7.83 -26.32
CA ILE A 74 -8.19 9.22 -26.24
C ILE A 74 -9.34 10.17 -26.54
N LYS A 75 -9.52 11.16 -25.66
CA LYS A 75 -10.41 12.30 -25.84
C LYS A 75 -9.59 13.52 -26.25
N VAL A 76 -10.01 14.21 -27.31
CA VAL A 76 -9.41 15.48 -27.70
C VAL A 76 -10.11 16.62 -26.95
N ILE A 77 -9.35 17.45 -26.24
CA ILE A 77 -9.86 18.65 -25.57
C ILE A 77 -9.02 19.83 -26.08
N GLY A 78 -9.66 20.75 -26.79
CA GLY A 78 -8.95 21.79 -27.55
C GLY A 78 -8.07 21.17 -28.63
N SER A 79 -6.75 21.39 -28.56
CA SER A 79 -5.75 20.82 -29.46
C SER A 79 -4.94 19.68 -28.84
N THR A 80 -5.28 19.23 -27.63
CA THR A 80 -4.48 18.27 -26.87
C THR A 80 -5.24 16.95 -26.66
N ASN A 81 -4.51 15.84 -26.75
CA ASN A 81 -5.00 14.48 -26.54
C ASN A 81 -4.93 14.12 -25.06
N TYR A 82 -6.05 13.65 -24.50
CA TYR A 82 -6.18 13.25 -23.10
C TYR A 82 -6.71 11.84 -22.95
N ILE A 83 -6.43 11.21 -21.82
CA ILE A 83 -7.11 9.99 -21.36
C ILE A 83 -7.91 10.28 -20.09
N PRO A 84 -9.07 9.63 -19.91
CA PRO A 84 -9.77 9.67 -18.63
C PRO A 84 -8.96 8.94 -17.55
N VAL A 85 -8.62 9.65 -16.49
CA VAL A 85 -7.77 9.12 -15.40
C VAL A 85 -8.47 7.99 -14.65
N SER A 86 -9.81 8.04 -14.54
CA SER A 86 -10.61 6.99 -13.91
C SER A 86 -10.44 5.63 -14.60
N GLN A 87 -10.39 5.61 -15.94
CA GLN A 87 -10.15 4.38 -16.70
C GLN A 87 -8.72 3.90 -16.51
N LEU A 88 -7.73 4.79 -16.54
CA LEU A 88 -6.34 4.43 -16.26
C LEU A 88 -6.19 3.77 -14.89
N ILE A 89 -6.78 4.36 -13.84
CA ILE A 89 -6.78 3.82 -12.49
C ILE A 89 -7.41 2.43 -12.46
N GLN A 90 -8.57 2.26 -13.08
CA GLN A 90 -9.27 0.97 -13.14
C GLN A 90 -8.45 -0.09 -13.88
N THR A 91 -7.89 0.25 -15.04
CA THR A 91 -7.05 -0.63 -15.86
C THR A 91 -5.82 -1.11 -15.10
N LEU A 92 -5.16 -0.21 -14.37
CA LEU A 92 -3.98 -0.54 -13.56
C LEU A 92 -4.35 -1.14 -12.19
N ASN A 93 -5.65 -1.21 -11.87
CA ASN A 93 -6.19 -1.60 -10.58
C ASN A 93 -5.63 -0.72 -9.43
N TYR A 94 -5.34 0.55 -9.71
CA TYR A 94 -4.80 1.51 -8.76
C TYR A 94 -5.86 1.92 -7.72
N GLN A 95 -5.42 2.21 -6.51
CA GLN A 95 -6.23 2.94 -5.54
C GLN A 95 -6.12 4.44 -5.86
N SER A 96 -7.17 5.19 -5.54
CA SER A 96 -7.17 6.64 -5.67
C SER A 96 -7.93 7.32 -4.55
N ASN A 97 -7.56 8.57 -4.29
CA ASN A 97 -8.20 9.42 -3.29
C ASN A 97 -8.16 10.88 -3.74
N TRP A 98 -9.28 11.59 -3.59
CA TRP A 98 -9.37 13.02 -3.86
C TRP A 98 -9.06 13.82 -2.60
N GLU A 99 -8.23 14.85 -2.74
CA GLU A 99 -7.87 15.79 -1.67
C GLU A 99 -8.17 17.25 -2.06
N ASP A 100 -8.01 18.15 -1.08
CA ASP A 100 -8.01 19.61 -1.26
C ASP A 100 -9.25 20.17 -1.98
N GLY A 101 -10.42 19.57 -1.73
CA GLY A 101 -11.66 20.00 -2.36
C GLY A 101 -11.78 19.56 -3.84
N HIS A 102 -11.19 18.41 -4.19
CA HIS A 102 -11.14 17.83 -5.53
C HIS A 102 -10.17 18.52 -6.50
N THR A 103 -9.16 19.23 -5.98
CA THR A 103 -8.11 19.83 -6.82
C THR A 103 -6.88 18.94 -6.93
N LYS A 104 -6.78 17.88 -6.13
CA LYS A 104 -5.65 16.95 -6.15
C LYS A 104 -6.13 15.51 -6.12
N LEU A 105 -5.65 14.69 -7.05
CA LEU A 105 -5.98 13.27 -7.16
C LEU A 105 -4.74 12.43 -6.87
N GLN A 106 -4.77 11.70 -5.77
CA GLN A 106 -3.74 10.74 -5.40
C GLN A 106 -4.02 9.39 -6.07
N ILE A 107 -2.95 8.72 -6.53
CA ILE A 107 -3.01 7.46 -7.25
C ILE A 107 -1.85 6.56 -6.83
N GLY A 108 -2.08 5.25 -6.66
CA GLY A 108 -1.02 4.31 -6.30
C GLY A 108 -1.52 2.93 -5.89
N ASP A 109 -0.68 2.17 -5.17
CA ASP A 109 -1.04 0.85 -4.63
C ASP A 109 -1.28 0.86 -3.12
N ASN A 110 -0.29 0.50 -2.30
CA ASN A 110 -0.44 0.57 -0.84
C ASN A 110 -0.13 1.95 -0.27
N ASP A 111 0.37 2.88 -1.10
CA ASP A 111 0.52 4.30 -0.81
C ASP A 111 0.40 5.15 -2.10
N ALA A 112 0.27 6.47 -1.94
CA ALA A 112 0.08 7.41 -3.06
C ALA A 112 1.43 7.72 -3.73
N ASN A 113 1.75 7.04 -4.83
CA ASN A 113 2.98 7.27 -5.58
C ASN A 113 2.84 8.44 -6.57
N PHE A 114 1.63 8.73 -7.02
CA PHE A 114 1.36 9.82 -7.95
C PHE A 114 0.33 10.78 -7.39
N GLU A 115 0.51 12.07 -7.64
CA GLU A 115 -0.47 13.10 -7.34
C GLU A 115 -0.67 13.96 -8.59
N LEU A 116 -1.90 14.02 -9.09
CA LEU A 116 -2.27 14.91 -10.19
C LEU A 116 -2.89 16.17 -9.62
N ILE A 117 -2.36 17.34 -10.00
CA ILE A 117 -2.84 18.63 -9.53
C ILE A 117 -3.72 19.25 -10.62
N MET A 118 -5.03 19.27 -10.38
CA MET A 118 -6.04 19.66 -11.37
C MET A 118 -5.83 21.09 -11.84
N ASN A 119 -6.05 21.30 -13.13
CA ASN A 119 -5.94 22.59 -13.82
C ASN A 119 -4.55 23.23 -13.73
N THR A 120 -3.53 22.42 -13.48
CA THR A 120 -2.12 22.82 -13.51
C THR A 120 -1.32 21.86 -14.37
N ASN A 121 -0.14 22.31 -14.80
CA ASN A 121 0.85 21.48 -15.47
C ASN A 121 1.83 20.84 -14.48
N LYS A 122 1.41 20.63 -13.23
CA LYS A 122 2.22 20.01 -12.18
C LYS A 122 1.65 18.66 -11.79
N ALA A 123 2.54 17.73 -11.47
CA ALA A 123 2.20 16.48 -10.82
C ALA A 123 3.30 16.13 -9.82
N VAL A 124 3.02 15.17 -8.95
CA VAL A 124 4.03 14.56 -8.08
C VAL A 124 4.20 13.11 -8.52
N LYS A 125 5.44 12.69 -8.71
CA LYS A 125 5.81 11.28 -8.93
C LYS A 125 6.82 10.87 -7.88
N ASP A 126 6.50 9.80 -7.17
CA ASP A 126 7.32 9.24 -6.10
C ASP A 126 7.80 10.32 -5.13
N GLY A 127 6.92 11.24 -4.72
CA GLY A 127 7.22 12.33 -3.79
C GLY A 127 8.02 13.51 -4.35
N ALA A 128 8.36 13.53 -5.64
CA ALA A 128 9.01 14.67 -6.31
C ALA A 128 8.02 15.39 -7.24
N GLU A 129 7.99 16.73 -7.20
CA GLU A 129 7.22 17.51 -8.16
C GLU A 129 7.85 17.37 -9.56
N ILE A 130 7.01 17.13 -10.56
CA ILE A 130 7.39 17.08 -11.97
C ILE A 130 6.57 18.10 -12.76
N GLN A 131 7.20 18.66 -13.77
CA GLN A 131 6.60 19.61 -14.71
C GLN A 131 6.07 18.84 -15.93
N LEU A 132 4.76 18.90 -16.15
CA LEU A 132 4.12 18.29 -17.31
C LEU A 132 4.13 19.26 -18.49
N GLY A 133 4.12 18.71 -19.71
CA GLY A 133 4.01 19.50 -20.93
C GLY A 133 2.66 20.20 -21.11
N HIS A 134 1.58 19.64 -20.54
CA HIS A 134 0.23 20.20 -20.56
C HIS A 134 -0.44 20.03 -19.20
N ALA A 135 -1.46 20.86 -18.93
CA ALA A 135 -2.20 20.79 -17.69
C ALA A 135 -3.07 19.52 -17.59
N VAL A 136 -3.20 18.97 -16.38
CA VAL A 136 -4.26 18.00 -16.10
C VAL A 136 -5.58 18.75 -16.07
N VAL A 137 -6.57 18.30 -16.83
CA VAL A 137 -7.86 19.00 -16.96
C VAL A 137 -8.92 18.30 -16.14
N GLN A 138 -9.80 19.08 -15.52
CA GLN A 138 -10.97 18.57 -14.82
C GLN A 138 -12.25 19.06 -15.52
N GLU A 139 -13.13 18.14 -15.90
CA GLU A 139 -14.49 18.45 -16.36
C GLU A 139 -15.52 17.78 -15.44
N GLY A 140 -16.19 18.58 -14.61
CA GLY A 140 -17.02 18.07 -13.52
C GLY A 140 -16.19 17.24 -12.54
N ASP A 141 -16.61 16.00 -12.29
CA ASP A 141 -15.90 15.07 -11.40
C ASP A 141 -14.83 14.23 -12.11
N ASN A 142 -14.63 14.45 -13.41
CA ASN A 142 -13.71 13.64 -14.23
C ASN A 142 -12.37 14.35 -14.42
N ALA A 143 -11.29 13.67 -14.06
CA ALA A 143 -9.92 14.08 -14.39
C ALA A 143 -9.47 13.49 -15.73
N TYR A 144 -8.76 14.33 -16.50
CA TYR A 144 -8.20 14.01 -17.80
C TYR A 144 -6.70 14.29 -17.80
N LEU A 145 -5.91 13.26 -18.08
CA LEU A 145 -4.45 13.34 -18.13
C LEU A 145 -4.00 13.49 -19.59
N PRO A 146 -3.13 14.47 -19.92
CA PRO A 146 -2.55 14.56 -21.25
C PRO A 146 -1.81 13.27 -21.60
N VAL A 147 -2.01 12.74 -22.82
CA VAL A 147 -1.32 11.54 -23.30
C VAL A 147 0.21 11.70 -23.22
N SER A 148 0.71 12.92 -23.46
CA SER A 148 2.14 13.24 -23.34
C SER A 148 2.69 13.02 -21.93
N ALA A 149 1.87 13.17 -20.89
CA ALA A 149 2.28 13.01 -19.49
C ALA A 149 2.26 11.55 -19.03
N VAL A 150 1.66 10.63 -19.79
CA VAL A 150 1.56 9.20 -19.43
C VAL A 150 2.96 8.58 -19.34
N GLY A 151 3.85 8.93 -20.26
CA GLY A 151 5.24 8.49 -20.23
C GLY A 151 5.96 8.96 -18.97
N ASP A 152 6.00 10.27 -18.74
CA ASP A 152 6.69 10.87 -17.60
C ASP A 152 6.27 10.26 -16.25
N LEU A 153 4.96 10.02 -16.11
CA LEU A 153 4.38 9.48 -14.89
C LEU A 153 4.52 7.96 -14.79
N PHE A 154 4.04 7.19 -15.77
CA PHE A 154 3.73 5.77 -15.61
C PHE A 154 4.67 4.81 -16.38
N GLN A 155 5.64 5.29 -17.16
CA GLN A 155 6.50 4.41 -18.00
C GLN A 155 7.34 3.38 -17.23
N ASP A 156 7.63 3.65 -15.96
CA ASP A 156 8.38 2.74 -15.07
C ASP A 156 7.47 1.63 -14.51
N ASP A 157 6.16 1.89 -14.50
CA ASP A 157 5.15 1.04 -13.89
C ASP A 157 4.37 0.21 -14.90
N MET A 158 4.25 0.67 -16.15
CA MET A 158 3.55 -0.01 -17.22
C MET A 158 4.25 0.15 -18.57
N SER A 159 3.98 -0.79 -19.49
CA SER A 159 4.33 -0.65 -20.90
C SER A 159 3.09 -0.22 -21.67
N PHE A 160 3.24 0.71 -22.60
CA PHE A 160 2.12 1.19 -23.41
C PHE A 160 2.55 1.62 -24.81
N GLU A 161 1.58 1.68 -25.72
CA GLU A 161 1.69 2.30 -27.02
C GLU A 161 0.50 3.24 -27.27
N VAL A 162 0.70 4.26 -28.11
CA VAL A 162 -0.39 5.13 -28.57
C VAL A 162 -0.59 4.88 -30.05
N ARG A 163 -1.78 4.41 -30.42
CA ARG A 163 -2.10 4.08 -31.81
C ARG A 163 -3.59 4.31 -32.06
N ASN A 164 -3.94 4.83 -33.24
CA ASN A 164 -5.33 4.98 -33.69
C ASN A 164 -6.24 5.72 -32.68
N GLN A 165 -5.75 6.80 -32.05
CA GLN A 165 -6.49 7.52 -30.99
C GLN A 165 -6.82 6.67 -29.75
N GLU A 166 -6.02 5.66 -29.48
CA GLU A 166 -6.11 4.82 -28.30
C GLU A 166 -4.76 4.76 -27.59
N LEU A 167 -4.80 4.69 -26.27
CA LEU A 167 -3.68 4.27 -25.43
C LEU A 167 -3.86 2.79 -25.13
N ARG A 168 -2.90 1.97 -25.56
CA ARG A 168 -2.89 0.52 -25.34
C ARG A 168 -1.86 0.20 -24.27
N ILE A 169 -2.29 -0.41 -23.18
CA ILE A 169 -1.45 -0.81 -22.06
C ILE A 169 -1.18 -2.31 -22.19
N HIS A 170 0.09 -2.65 -22.34
CA HIS A 170 0.53 -4.03 -22.53
C HIS A 170 0.64 -4.75 -21.17
N PRO A 171 0.30 -6.05 -21.11
CA PRO A 171 0.57 -6.87 -19.94
C PRO A 171 2.04 -6.80 -19.55
N SER A 172 2.32 -6.69 -18.25
CA SER A 172 3.69 -6.77 -17.76
C SER A 172 4.20 -8.19 -17.97
N THR A 173 5.16 -8.39 -18.86
CA THR A 173 5.92 -9.64 -18.92
C THR A 173 6.72 -9.72 -17.62
N ILE A 174 6.20 -10.45 -16.63
CA ILE A 174 6.84 -10.57 -15.32
C ILE A 174 8.22 -11.19 -15.51
N SER A 175 9.22 -10.34 -15.65
CA SER A 175 10.60 -10.73 -15.52
C SER A 175 10.86 -10.76 -14.01
N THR A 176 11.14 -11.95 -13.49
CA THR A 176 11.73 -12.17 -12.17
C THR A 176 13.24 -12.31 -12.31
N PRO A 177 14.01 -11.21 -12.44
CA PRO A 177 15.46 -11.25 -12.30
C PRO A 177 15.84 -11.27 -10.81
N PRO A 178 17.13 -11.54 -10.48
CA PRO A 178 17.57 -11.70 -9.10
C PRO A 178 17.28 -10.45 -8.29
N ASN A 179 16.65 -10.65 -7.13
CA ASN A 179 16.60 -9.70 -6.03
C ASN A 179 18.01 -9.17 -5.69
N GLU A 180 18.13 -7.98 -5.09
CA GLU A 180 19.45 -7.46 -4.67
C GLU A 180 20.13 -8.36 -3.62
N ASP A 181 19.32 -9.18 -2.92
CA ASP A 181 19.72 -10.29 -2.05
C ASP A 181 19.22 -11.67 -2.57
N ALA A 182 19.02 -11.88 -3.88
CA ALA A 182 18.49 -13.16 -4.38
C ALA A 182 19.54 -14.25 -4.44
N PRO A 183 19.14 -15.52 -4.26
CA PRO A 183 19.95 -16.65 -4.66
C PRO A 183 20.14 -16.63 -6.19
N ASP A 184 21.30 -17.13 -6.60
CA ASP A 184 21.66 -17.40 -8.00
C ASP A 184 20.49 -18.05 -8.76
N PRO A 185 20.06 -17.52 -9.91
CA PRO A 185 19.01 -18.11 -10.75
C PRO A 185 19.32 -19.54 -11.21
N ALA A 186 20.56 -20.03 -11.05
CA ALA A 186 20.98 -21.40 -11.34
C ALA A 186 20.61 -22.45 -10.27
N GLY A 187 19.90 -22.08 -9.20
CA GLY A 187 19.30 -23.04 -8.26
C GLY A 187 20.27 -23.69 -7.26
N THR A 188 21.42 -23.07 -7.01
CA THR A 188 22.47 -23.60 -6.11
C THR A 188 22.77 -22.72 -4.89
N SER A 189 21.95 -21.70 -4.59
CA SER A 189 22.26 -20.70 -3.55
C SER A 189 21.26 -20.72 -2.36
N PRO A 190 21.71 -20.46 -1.12
CA PRO A 190 21.20 -21.05 0.12
C PRO A 190 20.00 -20.29 0.73
N ASP A 191 19.13 -21.03 1.42
CA ASP A 191 17.95 -20.61 2.20
C ASP A 191 17.55 -19.13 2.12
N LEU A 192 16.38 -18.88 1.52
CA LEU A 192 15.66 -17.59 1.46
C LEU A 192 15.13 -17.12 2.84
N ASP A 193 15.78 -17.58 3.90
CA ASP A 193 15.31 -17.39 5.26
C ASP A 193 15.82 -16.08 5.82
N PHE A 194 14.92 -15.40 6.51
CA PHE A 194 15.26 -14.22 7.29
C PHE A 194 15.95 -14.65 8.57
N ASN A 195 16.97 -13.91 8.99
CA ASN A 195 17.60 -14.12 10.28
C ASN A 195 17.80 -12.80 11.02
N ASP A 196 17.58 -12.86 12.33
CA ASP A 196 18.07 -11.83 13.25
C ASP A 196 19.59 -11.81 13.22
N ASP A 197 20.16 -10.62 13.04
CA ASP A 197 21.59 -10.40 13.15
C ASP A 197 22.07 -10.92 14.52
N PRO A 198 23.04 -11.87 14.57
CA PRO A 198 23.63 -12.30 15.83
C PRO A 198 24.31 -11.15 16.60
N ALA A 199 24.73 -10.10 15.90
CA ALA A 199 25.31 -8.89 16.48
C ALA A 199 24.28 -7.75 16.70
N ASP A 200 22.97 -8.03 16.66
CA ASP A 200 21.96 -7.04 17.07
C ASP A 200 22.13 -6.71 18.56
N PRO A 201 22.48 -5.46 18.92
CA PRO A 201 22.62 -5.06 20.33
C PRO A 201 21.30 -5.14 21.11
N PHE A 202 20.16 -5.25 20.44
CA PHE A 202 18.83 -5.34 21.04
C PHE A 202 18.19 -6.74 20.91
N ARG A 203 18.99 -7.76 20.58
CA ARG A 203 18.52 -9.15 20.42
C ARG A 203 17.93 -9.69 21.73
N GLY A 204 16.76 -10.33 21.64
CA GLY A 204 16.11 -10.98 22.79
C GLY A 204 15.46 -10.05 23.83
N ASP A 205 15.72 -8.74 23.73
CA ASP A 205 15.27 -7.79 24.74
C ASP A 205 13.92 -7.16 24.35
N GLU A 206 12.81 -7.72 24.83
CA GLU A 206 11.47 -7.13 24.61
C GLU A 206 11.23 -5.88 25.46
N ASN A 207 12.03 -5.71 26.53
CA ASN A 207 11.81 -4.75 27.61
C ASN A 207 13.04 -3.90 27.98
N ALA A 208 14.09 -3.83 27.14
CA ALA A 208 15.30 -3.05 27.47
C ALA A 208 14.92 -1.63 27.92
N GLU A 209 15.21 -1.33 29.18
CA GLU A 209 14.92 -0.04 29.80
C GLU A 209 15.55 1.08 29.01
N ALA A 210 14.77 2.14 28.85
CA ALA A 210 15.09 3.25 28.00
C ALA A 210 16.35 3.99 28.45
N LEU A 211 17.39 3.94 27.63
CA LEU A 211 18.53 4.86 27.74
C LEU A 211 18.85 5.43 26.36
N GLY A 212 18.32 6.62 26.11
CA GLY A 212 18.63 7.47 24.97
C GLY A 212 18.13 8.89 25.28
N PRO A 213 18.84 9.95 24.87
CA PRO A 213 18.56 11.31 25.31
C PRO A 213 17.10 11.66 25.02
N GLN A 214 16.41 12.21 26.02
CA GLN A 214 15.12 12.84 25.81
C GLN A 214 15.37 14.00 24.84
N LEU A 215 15.05 13.78 23.56
CA LEU A 215 15.12 14.82 22.55
C LEU A 215 13.92 15.73 22.80
N ASP A 216 14.07 16.66 23.75
CA ASP A 216 13.02 17.55 24.28
C ASP A 216 12.47 18.55 23.27
N LYS A 217 12.84 18.41 21.99
CA LYS A 217 12.17 19.06 20.87
C LYS A 217 11.81 17.99 19.85
N ALA A 218 10.65 17.38 20.07
CA ALA A 218 9.96 16.64 19.02
C ALA A 218 9.87 17.55 17.78
N LEU A 219 10.70 17.29 16.78
CA LEU A 219 10.55 17.94 15.48
C LEU A 219 9.11 17.66 15.00
N PRO A 220 8.41 18.63 14.41
CA PRO A 220 7.11 18.37 13.85
C PRO A 220 7.26 17.21 12.86
N ALA A 221 6.52 16.13 13.09
CA ALA A 221 6.54 14.90 12.30
C ALA A 221 6.08 15.09 10.83
N TRP A 222 6.05 16.33 10.34
CA TRP A 222 5.57 16.75 9.03
C TRP A 222 6.41 17.88 8.42
N THR A 223 7.65 18.12 8.88
CA THR A 223 8.45 19.21 8.29
C THR A 223 8.95 18.84 6.89
N THR A 224 8.41 19.51 5.88
CA THR A 224 8.97 19.54 4.51
C THR A 224 10.26 20.36 4.54
N TRP A 225 11.40 19.67 4.51
CA TRP A 225 12.69 20.28 4.21
C TRP A 225 13.04 20.00 2.75
N GLY A 226 13.54 21.03 2.06
CA GLY A 226 13.92 20.96 0.66
C GLY A 226 15.05 19.95 0.38
N ASN A 227 15.03 19.48 -0.87
CA ASN A 227 16.03 18.74 -1.63
C ASN A 227 17.17 18.05 -0.86
N GLU A 228 17.08 16.72 -0.86
CA GLU A 228 18.19 15.80 -1.15
C GLU A 228 19.50 16.08 -0.44
N GLN A 229 19.67 15.52 0.77
CA GLN A 229 20.91 14.89 1.22
C GLN A 229 20.58 13.73 2.17
N ASP A 230 21.37 12.66 2.06
CA ASP A 230 21.21 11.39 2.76
C ASP A 230 20.74 11.58 4.20
N ILE A 231 19.66 10.89 4.60
CA ILE A 231 19.31 10.81 6.02
C ILE A 231 20.52 10.13 6.67
N PRO A 232 21.35 10.84 7.45
CA PRO A 232 22.47 10.20 8.10
C PRO A 232 21.89 9.17 9.05
N VAL A 233 22.46 7.97 9.06
CA VAL A 233 21.96 6.94 9.96
C VAL A 233 22.08 7.46 11.39
N LEU A 234 20.94 7.70 12.05
CA LEU A 234 20.91 8.37 13.34
C LEU A 234 21.38 7.39 14.41
N LYS A 235 22.41 7.80 15.16
CA LYS A 235 22.96 7.02 16.28
C LYS A 235 22.20 7.36 17.56
N ASN A 236 22.10 6.39 18.45
CA ASN A 236 21.52 6.52 19.80
C ASN A 236 19.99 6.69 19.78
N VAL A 237 19.32 6.13 18.76
CA VAL A 237 17.86 6.05 18.79
C VAL A 237 17.47 4.88 19.68
N ASN A 238 16.58 5.11 20.65
CA ASN A 238 16.03 4.01 21.43
C ASN A 238 15.06 3.18 20.56
N ILE A 239 15.60 2.16 19.90
CA ILE A 239 14.89 1.29 18.96
C ILE A 239 13.71 0.58 19.61
N ASN A 240 13.88 0.06 20.82
CA ASN A 240 12.81 -0.63 21.53
C ASN A 240 11.66 0.34 21.86
N ALA A 241 11.95 1.55 22.35
CA ALA A 241 10.94 2.58 22.56
C ALA A 241 10.24 2.98 21.26
N MET A 242 10.97 3.09 20.15
CA MET A 242 10.41 3.37 18.83
C MET A 242 9.43 2.29 18.38
N ILE A 243 9.80 1.02 18.52
CA ILE A 243 8.92 -0.11 18.21
C ILE A 243 7.70 -0.13 19.13
N GLN A 244 7.87 0.12 20.43
CA GLN A 244 6.75 0.21 21.38
C GLN A 244 5.82 1.37 21.02
N LYS A 245 6.36 2.50 20.59
CA LYS A 245 5.55 3.62 20.06
C LYS A 245 4.73 3.18 18.85
N GLY A 246 5.32 2.43 17.91
CA GLY A 246 4.57 1.86 16.79
C GLY A 246 3.48 0.88 17.23
N LYS A 247 3.77 0.00 18.20
CA LYS A 247 2.83 -0.99 18.74
C LYS A 247 1.60 -0.34 19.39
N GLN A 248 1.72 0.87 19.94
CA GLN A 248 0.57 1.63 20.48
C GLN A 248 -0.53 1.90 19.43
N TYR A 249 -0.20 1.83 18.14
CA TYR A 249 -1.14 2.06 17.04
C TYR A 249 -1.72 0.78 16.45
N LEU A 250 -1.44 -0.40 17.01
CA LEU A 250 -2.05 -1.65 16.54
C LEU A 250 -3.57 -1.53 16.41
N GLY A 251 -4.10 -1.92 15.25
CA GLY A 251 -5.52 -1.82 14.93
C GLY A 251 -6.00 -0.48 14.38
N VAL A 252 -5.17 0.58 14.39
CA VAL A 252 -5.48 1.83 13.67
C VAL A 252 -5.70 1.49 12.20
N LYS A 253 -6.85 1.92 11.67
CA LYS A 253 -7.30 1.53 10.33
C LYS A 253 -6.41 2.08 9.23
N TYR A 254 -6.27 1.26 8.20
CA TYR A 254 -5.56 1.63 7.00
C TYR A 254 -6.42 2.60 6.17
N LEU A 255 -5.78 3.63 5.60
CA LEU A 255 -6.39 4.53 4.61
C LEU A 255 -5.33 4.88 3.57
N PHE A 256 -5.55 4.42 2.34
CA PHE A 256 -4.70 4.72 1.20
C PHE A 256 -4.53 6.23 1.02
N GLY A 257 -3.30 6.68 0.74
CA GLY A 257 -3.01 8.08 0.41
C GLY A 257 -3.24 9.05 1.57
N THR A 258 -3.53 8.57 2.78
CA THR A 258 -3.87 9.44 3.91
C THR A 258 -2.83 10.54 4.14
N GLY A 259 -3.32 11.71 4.52
CA GLY A 259 -2.50 12.75 5.13
C GLY A 259 -1.95 12.34 6.51
N PRO A 260 -1.23 13.26 7.18
CA PRO A 260 -0.54 12.97 8.44
C PRO A 260 -1.47 12.48 9.56
N TYR A 261 -1.02 11.49 10.34
CA TYR A 261 -1.85 10.79 11.32
C TYR A 261 -2.54 11.64 12.39
N PRO A 262 -1.95 12.68 13.03
CA PRO A 262 -2.75 13.39 14.03
C PRO A 262 -3.93 14.13 13.39
N LYS A 263 -3.92 14.37 12.06
CA LYS A 263 -5.02 15.00 11.34
C LYS A 263 -6.09 13.98 10.90
N THR A 264 -5.68 12.84 10.36
CA THR A 264 -6.61 11.87 9.75
C THR A 264 -7.02 10.74 10.68
N GLY A 265 -6.22 10.44 11.72
CA GLY A 265 -6.41 9.27 12.59
C GLY A 265 -6.22 7.94 11.86
N ARG A 266 -5.57 7.94 10.68
CA ARG A 266 -5.39 6.78 9.81
C ARG A 266 -3.95 6.70 9.28
N PHE A 267 -3.57 5.53 8.79
CA PHE A 267 -2.25 5.27 8.20
C PHE A 267 -2.35 4.53 6.87
N ASP A 268 -1.48 4.84 5.92
CA ASP A 268 -1.01 3.89 4.92
C ASP A 268 0.37 3.32 5.34
N CYS A 269 0.99 2.47 4.51
CA CYS A 269 2.23 1.79 4.90
C CYS A 269 3.38 2.77 5.17
N SER A 270 3.54 3.78 4.32
CA SER A 270 4.65 4.73 4.37
C SER A 270 4.42 5.91 5.33
N THR A 271 3.18 6.35 5.53
CA THR A 271 2.86 7.32 6.61
C THR A 271 3.02 6.71 7.99
N PHE A 272 2.77 5.41 8.15
CA PHE A 272 2.99 4.72 9.41
C PHE A 272 4.48 4.72 9.79
N THR A 273 5.35 4.31 8.88
CA THR A 273 6.80 4.34 9.11
C THR A 273 7.28 5.78 9.31
N GLN A 274 6.86 6.72 8.46
CA GLN A 274 7.18 8.14 8.61
C GLN A 274 6.82 8.69 9.98
N TYR A 275 5.62 8.37 10.48
CA TYR A 275 5.18 8.83 11.79
C TYR A 275 5.99 8.23 12.93
N VAL A 276 6.20 6.91 12.91
CA VAL A 276 6.95 6.22 13.98
C VAL A 276 8.39 6.73 14.05
N TYR A 277 9.07 6.84 12.92
CA TYR A 277 10.45 7.33 12.83
C TYR A 277 10.55 8.83 13.14
N GLY A 278 9.58 9.63 12.68
CA GLY A 278 9.51 11.07 12.95
C GLY A 278 9.39 11.41 14.43
N LYS A 279 8.71 10.56 15.23
CA LYS A 279 8.66 10.71 16.70
C LYS A 279 10.02 10.55 17.39
N TYR A 280 11.00 10.00 16.69
CA TYR A 280 12.37 9.80 17.17
C TYR A 280 13.39 10.59 16.34
N GLY A 281 12.94 11.68 15.69
CA GLY A 281 13.81 12.62 14.99
C GLY A 281 14.28 12.18 13.61
N VAL A 282 13.79 11.05 13.09
CA VAL A 282 14.14 10.57 11.75
C VAL A 282 13.06 11.02 10.76
N SER A 283 13.41 11.91 9.84
CA SER A 283 12.48 12.38 8.79
C SER A 283 12.51 11.43 7.60
N LEU A 284 11.44 10.64 7.41
CA LEU A 284 11.32 9.78 6.24
C LEU A 284 10.49 10.43 5.13
N PRO A 285 10.82 10.19 3.85
CA PRO A 285 9.98 10.60 2.74
C PRO A 285 8.57 10.01 2.81
N ARG A 286 7.61 10.67 2.14
CA ARG A 286 6.18 10.31 2.19
C ARG A 286 5.86 8.94 1.62
N VAL A 287 6.60 8.49 0.60
CA VAL A 287 6.30 7.26 -0.15
C VAL A 287 7.33 6.16 0.11
N ALA A 288 6.89 4.91 0.11
CA ALA A 288 7.70 3.73 0.38
C ALA A 288 8.86 3.59 -0.61
N ARG A 289 8.65 3.95 -1.89
CA ARG A 289 9.70 3.96 -2.92
C ARG A 289 10.89 4.83 -2.53
N GLN A 290 10.62 6.07 -2.10
CA GLN A 290 11.67 6.98 -1.63
C GLN A 290 12.25 6.56 -0.28
N GLN A 291 11.45 6.01 0.65
CA GLN A 291 12.01 5.44 1.88
C GLN A 291 13.02 4.32 1.58
N GLY A 292 12.75 3.51 0.55
CA GLY A 292 13.62 2.43 0.08
C GLY A 292 14.95 2.88 -0.51
N THR A 293 15.13 4.17 -0.79
CA THR A 293 16.41 4.73 -1.26
C THR A 293 17.27 5.30 -0.12
N ARG A 294 16.74 5.37 1.11
CA ARG A 294 17.43 5.95 2.27
C ARG A 294 18.16 4.90 3.10
N GLY A 295 19.24 5.32 3.77
CA GLY A 295 20.00 4.49 4.69
C GLY A 295 20.81 3.37 4.04
N ASN A 296 21.43 2.56 4.91
CA ASN A 296 22.34 1.49 4.52
C ASN A 296 21.57 0.24 4.12
N LEU A 297 21.99 -0.44 3.05
CA LEU A 297 21.43 -1.74 2.66
C LEU A 297 21.70 -2.78 3.74
N VAL A 298 20.69 -3.58 4.06
CA VAL A 298 20.77 -4.68 5.02
C VAL A 298 20.37 -5.98 4.33
N SER A 299 21.23 -7.00 4.47
CA SER A 299 20.92 -8.34 3.99
C SER A 299 19.83 -9.00 4.82
N ARG A 300 19.00 -9.84 4.19
CA ARG A 300 17.96 -10.66 4.84
C ARG A 300 18.43 -11.47 6.04
N LYS A 301 19.72 -11.83 6.09
CA LYS A 301 20.33 -12.65 7.15
C LYS A 301 20.94 -11.81 8.29
N SER A 302 20.81 -10.49 8.23
CA SER A 302 21.40 -9.55 9.20
C SER A 302 20.40 -8.46 9.59
N LEU A 303 19.12 -8.83 9.67
CA LEU A 303 18.05 -7.91 10.08
C LEU A 303 18.20 -7.57 11.56
N ARG A 304 18.04 -6.29 11.89
CA ARG A 304 17.99 -5.76 13.25
C ARG A 304 16.67 -5.04 13.48
N LYS A 305 16.21 -5.04 14.72
CA LYS A 305 15.05 -4.23 15.13
C LYS A 305 15.21 -2.80 14.61
N GLY A 306 14.15 -2.25 14.02
CA GLY A 306 14.19 -0.90 13.44
C GLY A 306 14.75 -0.80 12.02
N ASP A 307 15.07 -1.92 11.35
CA ASP A 307 15.28 -1.91 9.91
C ASP A 307 13.94 -1.72 9.17
N LEU A 308 13.92 -0.91 8.12
CA LEU A 308 12.79 -0.82 7.20
C LEU A 308 12.90 -1.94 6.17
N MET A 309 11.81 -2.68 5.98
CA MET A 309 11.71 -3.77 5.01
C MET A 309 10.82 -3.35 3.85
N PHE A 310 11.28 -3.57 2.62
CA PHE A 310 10.59 -3.17 1.40
C PHE A 310 10.22 -4.38 0.55
N PHE A 311 9.02 -4.34 -0.02
CA PHE A 311 8.44 -5.45 -0.78
C PHE A 311 7.83 -4.96 -2.09
N TYR A 312 7.87 -5.80 -3.13
CA TYR A 312 7.09 -5.57 -4.34
C TYR A 312 5.70 -6.19 -4.21
N VAL A 313 4.80 -5.82 -5.12
CA VAL A 313 3.44 -6.37 -5.17
C VAL A 313 3.32 -7.22 -6.44
N PRO A 314 3.11 -8.54 -6.34
CA PRO A 314 3.12 -9.42 -7.52
C PRO A 314 2.11 -9.01 -8.58
N GLY A 315 2.55 -8.96 -9.84
CA GLY A 315 1.70 -8.64 -10.99
C GLY A 315 1.24 -7.18 -11.05
N ARG A 316 1.82 -6.29 -10.24
CA ARG A 316 1.42 -4.89 -10.13
C ARG A 316 2.15 -3.95 -11.08
N PHE A 317 3.43 -4.19 -11.30
CA PHE A 317 4.32 -3.29 -12.00
C PHE A 317 4.96 -4.03 -13.18
N LYS A 318 5.47 -3.25 -14.14
CA LYS A 318 6.28 -3.72 -15.28
C LYS A 318 7.41 -4.67 -14.87
N SER A 319 7.91 -4.54 -13.65
CA SER A 319 8.87 -5.48 -13.07
C SER A 319 8.63 -5.72 -11.57
N ASN A 320 9.07 -6.88 -11.06
CA ASN A 320 9.06 -7.16 -9.61
C ASN A 320 10.22 -6.47 -8.86
N ARG A 321 10.61 -5.25 -9.27
CA ARG A 321 11.69 -4.46 -8.66
C ARG A 321 11.19 -3.19 -7.97
N THR A 322 9.95 -2.82 -8.26
CA THR A 322 9.34 -1.60 -7.75
C THR A 322 8.81 -1.84 -6.33
N VAL A 323 9.22 -0.97 -5.40
CA VAL A 323 8.70 -0.98 -4.03
C VAL A 323 7.22 -0.64 -4.05
N GLY A 324 6.41 -1.53 -3.49
CA GLY A 324 4.97 -1.36 -3.33
C GLY A 324 4.48 -1.45 -1.88
N HIS A 325 5.35 -1.82 -0.93
CA HIS A 325 5.01 -1.89 0.50
C HIS A 325 6.23 -1.72 1.39
N VAL A 326 6.04 -1.15 2.58
CA VAL A 326 7.08 -1.00 3.62
C VAL A 326 6.58 -1.46 5.00
N GLY A 327 7.48 -2.01 5.81
CA GLY A 327 7.25 -2.36 7.21
C GLY A 327 8.50 -2.17 8.07
N ILE A 328 8.32 -2.17 9.39
CA ILE A 328 9.41 -2.05 10.38
C ILE A 328 9.73 -3.45 10.89
N TYR A 329 10.98 -3.91 10.78
CA TYR A 329 11.40 -5.16 11.40
C TYR A 329 11.43 -5.02 12.92
N ILE A 330 10.82 -5.96 13.63
CA ILE A 330 10.70 -5.91 15.10
C ILE A 330 11.38 -7.09 15.81
N GLY A 331 12.25 -7.81 15.10
CA GLY A 331 12.91 -9.03 15.58
C GLY A 331 12.03 -10.26 15.45
N ASN A 332 12.61 -11.44 15.71
CA ASN A 332 11.89 -12.72 15.73
C ASN A 332 11.10 -13.00 14.45
N MET A 333 11.65 -12.63 13.28
CA MET A 333 11.02 -12.81 11.97
C MET A 333 9.64 -12.15 11.88
N ARG A 334 9.46 -10.99 12.54
CA ARG A 334 8.20 -10.23 12.50
C ARG A 334 8.44 -8.82 12.01
N MET A 335 7.43 -8.29 11.32
CA MET A 335 7.34 -6.88 10.96
C MET A 335 6.08 -6.23 11.52
N LEU A 336 6.20 -4.96 11.87
CA LEU A 336 5.10 -4.06 12.21
C LEU A 336 4.84 -3.13 11.02
N HIS A 337 3.61 -3.11 10.51
CA HIS A 337 3.26 -2.38 9.29
C HIS A 337 1.77 -2.02 9.26
N ALA A 338 1.39 -1.04 8.44
CA ALA A 338 -0.01 -0.74 8.11
C ALA A 338 -0.34 -1.29 6.73
N SER A 339 -1.41 -2.08 6.60
CA SER A 339 -1.81 -2.69 5.33
C SER A 339 -3.31 -2.99 5.29
N PRO A 340 -3.96 -2.98 4.11
CA PRO A 340 -5.37 -3.34 3.97
C PRO A 340 -5.67 -4.79 4.37
N GLU A 341 -4.70 -5.71 4.26
CA GLU A 341 -4.88 -7.13 4.54
C GLU A 341 -3.77 -7.64 5.48
N PRO A 342 -4.02 -8.63 6.34
CA PRO A 342 -5.31 -9.30 6.58
C PRO A 342 -6.26 -8.58 7.55
N LYS A 343 -5.80 -7.56 8.30
CA LYS A 343 -6.60 -6.94 9.38
C LYS A 343 -7.12 -5.53 9.07
N ASN A 344 -6.81 -4.98 7.89
CA ASN A 344 -7.13 -3.61 7.50
C ASN A 344 -6.68 -2.56 8.55
N GLY A 345 -5.37 -2.42 8.72
CA GLY A 345 -4.77 -1.50 9.69
C GLY A 345 -3.34 -1.82 10.06
N VAL A 346 -2.86 -1.16 11.11
CA VAL A 346 -1.56 -1.44 11.74
C VAL A 346 -1.61 -2.83 12.39
N GLN A 347 -0.65 -3.67 12.03
CA GLN A 347 -0.61 -5.07 12.43
C GLN A 347 0.82 -5.59 12.48
N ILE A 348 0.99 -6.73 13.16
CA ILE A 348 2.23 -7.49 13.18
C ILE A 348 2.05 -8.74 12.33
N THR A 349 3.01 -8.98 11.45
CA THR A 349 3.00 -10.13 10.55
C THR A 349 4.34 -10.86 10.61
N ASP A 350 4.26 -12.20 10.60
CA ASP A 350 5.41 -13.09 10.41
C ASP A 350 5.91 -13.02 8.95
N ILE A 351 7.15 -12.58 8.77
CA ILE A 351 7.79 -12.43 7.45
C ILE A 351 8.31 -13.76 6.90
N ASN A 352 8.37 -14.82 7.71
CA ASN A 352 8.78 -16.16 7.27
C ASN A 352 7.75 -16.82 6.34
N LYS A 353 6.55 -16.25 6.21
CA LYS A 353 5.51 -16.72 5.28
C LYS A 353 5.96 -16.60 3.83
N ALA A 354 5.54 -17.57 3.00
CA ALA A 354 5.93 -17.67 1.60
C ALA A 354 5.73 -16.38 0.79
N TYR A 355 4.62 -15.66 1.01
CA TYR A 355 4.37 -14.38 0.36
C TYR A 355 5.49 -13.37 0.64
N TRP A 356 5.77 -13.08 1.92
CA TRP A 356 6.78 -12.09 2.31
C TRP A 356 8.20 -12.51 1.94
N LYS A 357 8.51 -13.81 2.00
CA LYS A 357 9.78 -14.35 1.50
C LYS A 357 9.98 -14.07 0.02
N LYS A 358 8.92 -14.28 -0.77
CA LYS A 358 8.92 -14.11 -2.22
C LYS A 358 8.96 -12.62 -2.61
N THR A 359 8.21 -11.77 -1.91
CA THR A 359 8.03 -10.37 -2.29
C THR A 359 9.08 -9.42 -1.75
N PHE A 360 9.92 -9.86 -0.82
CA PHE A 360 10.98 -9.03 -0.25
C PHE A 360 11.92 -8.52 -1.33
N LEU A 361 12.21 -7.22 -1.31
CA LEU A 361 13.15 -6.57 -2.22
C LEU A 361 14.48 -6.28 -1.51
N LYS A 362 14.40 -5.60 -0.37
CA LYS A 362 15.57 -5.10 0.36
C LYS A 362 15.16 -4.66 1.75
N ALA A 363 16.15 -4.53 2.64
CA ALA A 363 16.00 -3.83 3.90
C ALA A 363 16.97 -2.66 3.99
N LYS A 364 16.58 -1.62 4.73
CA LYS A 364 17.38 -0.41 4.96
C LYS A 364 17.50 -0.11 6.45
N ARG A 365 18.72 0.16 6.90
CA ARG A 365 19.02 0.64 8.25
C ARG A 365 19.19 2.15 8.25
N ILE A 366 18.33 2.84 8.99
CA ILE A 366 18.30 4.32 9.10
C ILE A 366 18.56 4.77 10.56
N VAL A 367 18.59 3.84 11.50
CA VAL A 367 18.81 4.09 12.92
C VAL A 367 19.76 3.04 13.53
N TYR A 368 20.54 3.45 14.52
CA TYR A 368 21.43 2.61 15.33
C TYR A 368 21.21 2.83 16.83
#